data_AF-A0A6I9P0B9-F1
#
_entry.id   AF-A0A6I9P0B9-F1
#
_cell.length_a   1.000
_cell.length_b   1.000
_cell.length_c   1.000
_cell.angle_alpha   90.00
_cell.angle_beta   90.00
_cell.angle_gamma   90.00
#
_symmetry.space_group_name_H-M   'P 1'
#
loop_
_entity.id
_entity.type
_entity.pdbx_description
1 polymer ?
#
loop_
_entity_poly.entity_id
_entity_poly.type
_entity_poly.pdbx_seq_one_letter_code
_entity_poly.pdbx_strand_id
1 'polypeptide(L)'
;MEVECVREGVQSETLRQMLDSGQEQRCLTVVFKGPRKSLDLLCQSVEEAQHWARGMRTLQERVENMTQKEKLNHWIHAYLSRADHNHDDKMSYEEVQTLLQMINIDLSDQYARNLFQ
;
A
#
# COMPACT_ATOMS: atom_id res chain seq x y z
N MET A 1 -2.07 -0.25 -6.13
CA MET A 1 -2.79 -0.72 -4.92
C MET A 1 -3.11 -2.20 -5.09
N GLU A 2 -2.66 -3.02 -4.13
CA GLU A 2 -2.78 -4.49 -4.16
C GLU A 2 -4.15 -5.01 -3.71
N VAL A 3 -4.98 -4.17 -3.07
CA VAL A 3 -6.34 -4.52 -2.65
C VAL A 3 -7.29 -4.46 -3.85
N GLU A 4 -8.06 -5.52 -4.05
CA GLU A 4 -9.12 -5.62 -5.06
C GLU A 4 -10.43 -5.06 -4.52
N CYS A 5 -10.91 -5.56 -3.38
CA CYS A 5 -12.11 -5.05 -2.73
C CYS A 5 -12.14 -5.41 -1.24
N VAL A 6 -13.08 -4.79 -0.52
CA VAL A 6 -13.35 -5.06 0.89
C VAL A 6 -14.81 -5.48 1.07
N ARG A 7 -15.00 -6.63 1.73
CA ARG A 7 -16.32 -7.24 1.97
C ARG A 7 -16.62 -7.22 3.46
N GLU A 8 -17.80 -6.75 3.82
CA GLU A 8 -18.28 -6.77 5.20
C GLU A 8 -18.88 -8.16 5.52
N GLY A 9 -18.82 -8.56 6.79
CA GLY A 9 -19.33 -9.84 7.24
C GLY A 9 -18.38 -11.01 7.04
N VAL A 10 -18.90 -12.21 7.27
CA VAL A 10 -18.12 -13.46 7.22
C VAL A 10 -18.10 -14.01 5.80
N GLN A 11 -16.91 -14.05 5.19
CA GLN A 11 -16.73 -14.55 3.84
C GLN A 11 -16.10 -15.95 3.80
N SER A 12 -15.29 -16.31 4.81
CA SER A 12 -14.63 -17.63 4.85
C SER A 12 -15.28 -18.57 5.86
N GLU A 13 -15.23 -19.86 5.53
CA GLU A 13 -15.74 -20.93 6.39
C GLU A 13 -14.91 -21.06 7.68
N THR A 14 -13.59 -20.88 7.59
CA THR A 14 -12.69 -20.87 8.75
C THR A 14 -13.08 -19.79 9.75
N LEU A 15 -13.32 -18.56 9.28
CA LEU A 15 -13.76 -17.49 10.16
C LEU A 15 -15.14 -17.80 10.76
N ARG A 16 -16.06 -18.35 9.96
CA ARG A 16 -17.41 -18.73 10.43
C ARG A 16 -17.38 -19.74 11.57
N GLN A 17 -16.45 -20.70 11.54
CA GLN A 17 -16.28 -21.70 12.60
C GLN A 17 -15.70 -21.14 13.90
N MET A 18 -15.00 -20.00 13.84
CA MET A 18 -14.38 -19.36 15.00
C MET A 18 -15.27 -18.33 15.70
N LEU A 19 -16.37 -17.92 15.07
CA LEU A 19 -17.20 -16.83 15.55
C LEU A 19 -18.33 -17.32 16.45
N ASP A 20 -18.57 -16.58 17.53
CA ASP A 20 -19.79 -16.74 18.32
C ASP A 20 -21.00 -16.13 17.60
N SER A 21 -22.21 -16.50 18.05
CA SER A 21 -23.46 -15.93 17.55
C SER A 21 -23.46 -14.41 17.65
N GLY A 22 -23.72 -13.72 16.54
CA GLY A 22 -23.81 -12.26 16.48
C GLY A 22 -22.49 -11.53 16.22
N GLN A 23 -21.37 -12.24 16.10
CA GLN A 23 -20.07 -11.62 15.78
C GLN A 23 -19.87 -11.35 14.29
N GLU A 24 -20.74 -11.88 13.44
CA GLU A 24 -20.63 -11.79 11.98
C GLU A 24 -20.55 -10.35 11.48
N GLN A 25 -21.29 -9.43 12.10
CA GLN A 25 -21.32 -8.01 11.71
C GLN A 25 -20.04 -7.24 12.07
N ARG A 26 -19.17 -7.83 12.91
CA ARG A 26 -17.87 -7.28 13.26
C ARG A 26 -16.75 -7.77 12.33
N CYS A 27 -17.09 -8.60 11.34
CA CYS A 27 -16.12 -9.20 10.44
C CYS A 27 -15.91 -8.37 9.17
N LEU A 28 -14.69 -8.44 8.64
CA LEU A 28 -14.27 -7.75 7.44
C LEU A 28 -13.28 -8.62 6.68
N THR A 29 -13.47 -8.76 5.37
CA THR A 29 -12.54 -9.49 4.50
C THR A 29 -11.92 -8.54 3.48
N VAL A 30 -10.59 -8.46 3.47
CA VAL A 30 -9.81 -7.74 2.45
C VAL A 30 -9.40 -8.72 1.37
N VAL A 31 -9.85 -8.48 0.14
CA VAL A 31 -9.50 -9.29 -1.03
C VAL A 31 -8.34 -8.60 -1.74
N PHE A 32 -7.26 -9.33 -2.01
CA PHE A 32 -6.11 -8.82 -2.75
C PHE A 32 -6.18 -9.24 -4.23
N LYS A 33 -5.59 -8.43 -5.10
CA LYS A 33 -5.46 -8.72 -6.52
C LYS A 33 -4.49 -9.89 -6.74
N GLY A 34 -4.75 -10.70 -7.77
CA GLY A 34 -3.88 -11.80 -8.16
C GLY A 34 -4.00 -13.04 -7.26
N PRO A 35 -2.96 -13.87 -7.15
CA PRO A 35 -3.04 -15.17 -6.46
C PRO A 35 -2.95 -15.08 -4.93
N ARG A 36 -2.93 -13.87 -4.36
CA ARG A 36 -2.74 -13.67 -2.91
C ARG A 36 -4.03 -14.01 -2.16
N LYS A 37 -3.90 -14.77 -1.07
CA LYS A 37 -5.03 -15.13 -0.20
C LYS A 37 -5.67 -13.88 0.43
N SER A 38 -6.99 -13.88 0.54
CA SER A 38 -7.74 -12.87 1.27
C SER A 38 -7.38 -12.85 2.75
N LEU A 39 -7.52 -11.68 3.37
CA LEU A 39 -7.32 -11.48 4.81
C LEU A 39 -8.66 -11.27 5.49
N ASP A 40 -9.01 -12.17 6.39
CA ASP A 40 -10.20 -12.08 7.24
C ASP A 40 -9.84 -11.43 8.58
N LEU A 41 -10.66 -10.48 9.02
CA LEU A 41 -10.46 -9.67 10.23
C LEU A 41 -11.73 -9.70 11.08
N LEU A 42 -11.55 -9.76 12.40
CA LEU A 42 -12.60 -9.55 13.40
C LEU A 42 -12.30 -8.26 14.16
N CYS A 43 -13.17 -7.26 14.03
CA CYS A 43 -13.06 -5.99 14.72
C CYS A 43 -13.67 -6.06 16.14
N GLN A 44 -13.36 -5.08 16.97
CA GLN A 44 -13.86 -5.00 18.34
C GLN A 44 -15.36 -4.68 18.36
N SER A 45 -15.83 -3.88 17.40
CA SER A 45 -17.24 -3.49 17.25
C SER A 45 -17.71 -3.48 15.80
N VAL A 46 -19.03 -3.42 15.61
CA VAL A 46 -19.65 -3.32 14.27
C VAL A 46 -19.29 -1.98 13.64
N GLU A 47 -19.27 -0.92 14.44
CA GLU A 47 -18.89 0.42 14.01
C GLU A 47 -17.45 0.43 13.51
N GLU A 48 -16.52 -0.23 14.21
CA GLU A 48 -15.12 -0.31 13.78
C GLU A 48 -14.99 -1.04 12.43
N ALA A 49 -15.65 -2.19 12.26
CA ALA A 49 -15.66 -2.92 11.00
C ALA A 49 -16.17 -2.05 9.84
N GLN A 50 -17.26 -1.33 10.06
CA GLN A 50 -17.82 -0.43 9.05
C GLN A 50 -16.90 0.77 8.77
N HIS A 51 -16.21 1.33 9.77
CA HIS A 51 -15.25 2.40 9.58
C HIS A 51 -14.09 1.96 8.70
N TRP A 52 -13.52 0.78 8.96
CA TRP A 52 -12.49 0.19 8.12
C TRP A 52 -12.98 -0.08 6.69
N ALA A 53 -14.18 -0.66 6.55
CA ALA A 53 -14.78 -0.93 5.25
C ALA A 53 -14.93 0.34 4.41
N ARG A 54 -15.52 1.39 5.00
CA ARG A 54 -15.69 2.69 4.35
C ARG A 54 -14.35 3.34 4.02
N GLY A 55 -13.46 3.43 5.00
CA GLY A 55 -12.15 4.06 4.84
C GLY A 55 -11.33 3.42 3.73
N MET A 56 -11.29 2.08 3.68
CA MET A 56 -10.62 1.38 2.59
C MET A 56 -11.27 1.68 1.24
N ARG A 57 -12.61 1.58 1.10
CA ARG A 57 -13.28 1.92 -0.17
C ARG A 57 -12.99 3.34 -0.63
N THR A 58 -13.02 4.32 0.28
CA THR A 58 -12.65 5.71 -0.03
C THR A 58 -11.22 5.82 -0.55
N LEU A 59 -10.28 5.07 0.04
CA LEU A 59 -8.90 5.02 -0.46
C LEU A 59 -8.82 4.35 -1.84
N GLN A 60 -9.59 3.28 -2.08
CA GLN A 60 -9.65 2.62 -3.39
C GLN A 60 -10.15 3.59 -4.47
N GLU A 61 -11.29 4.24 -4.23
CA GLU A 61 -11.87 5.24 -5.12
C GLU A 61 -10.91 6.40 -5.37
N ARG A 62 -10.20 6.88 -4.34
CA ARG A 62 -9.21 7.96 -4.48
C ARG A 62 -8.05 7.53 -5.38
N VAL A 63 -7.52 6.32 -5.19
CA VAL A 63 -6.42 5.78 -6.02
C VAL A 63 -6.85 5.57 -7.46
N GLU A 64 -8.06 5.06 -7.68
CA GLU A 64 -8.63 4.85 -9.03
C GLU A 64 -8.81 6.17 -9.78
N ASN A 65 -9.21 7.22 -9.07
CA ASN A 65 -9.47 8.55 -9.63
C ASN A 65 -8.28 9.51 -9.56
N MET A 66 -7.06 9.03 -9.23
CA MET A 66 -5.88 9.89 -9.25
C MET A 66 -5.63 10.45 -10.66
N THR A 67 -5.37 11.76 -10.72
CA THR A 67 -4.85 12.43 -11.91
C THR A 67 -3.47 11.88 -12.26
N GLN A 68 -3.03 12.07 -13.52
CA GLN A 68 -1.68 11.66 -13.94
C GLN A 68 -0.58 12.34 -13.12
N LYS A 69 -0.79 13.61 -12.72
CA LYS A 69 0.13 14.34 -11.84
C LYS A 69 0.23 13.70 -10.46
N GLU A 70 -0.89 13.32 -9.86
CA GLU A 70 -0.90 12.63 -8.55
C GLU A 70 -0.26 11.25 -8.63
N LYS A 71 -0.52 10.50 -9.71
CA LYS A 71 0.13 9.20 -9.95
C LYS A 71 1.65 9.35 -10.03
N LEU A 72 2.13 10.35 -10.77
CA LEU A 72 3.56 10.63 -10.88
C LEU A 72 4.17 11.03 -9.53
N ASN A 73 3.51 11.92 -8.79
CA ASN A 73 3.96 12.34 -7.47
C ASN A 73 4.02 11.17 -6.48
N HIS A 74 2.99 10.31 -6.47
CA HIS A 74 2.98 9.14 -5.60
C HIS A 74 4.09 8.15 -5.97
N TRP A 75 4.32 7.93 -7.26
CA TRP A 75 5.39 7.09 -7.76
C TRP A 75 6.76 7.61 -7.33
N ILE A 76 7.09 8.89 -7.56
CA ILE A 76 8.41 9.42 -7.20
C ILE A 76 8.64 9.39 -5.68
N HIS A 77 7.62 9.71 -4.88
CA HIS A 77 7.72 9.62 -3.42
C HIS A 77 8.00 8.18 -2.94
N ALA A 78 7.34 7.18 -3.54
CA ALA A 78 7.57 5.78 -3.18
C ALA A 78 9.01 5.33 -3.48
N TYR A 79 9.58 5.79 -4.59
CA TYR A 79 10.96 5.48 -4.96
C TYR A 79 11.98 6.22 -4.08
N LEU A 80 11.74 7.51 -3.80
CA LEU A 80 12.57 8.29 -2.87
C LEU A 80 12.60 7.64 -1.49
N SER A 81 11.43 7.30 -0.93
CA SER A 81 11.34 6.64 0.38
C SER A 81 11.97 5.25 0.40
N ARG A 82 12.00 4.54 -0.72
CA ARG A 82 12.66 3.23 -0.82
C ARG A 82 14.18 3.36 -0.95
N ALA A 83 14.64 4.45 -1.55
CA ALA A 83 16.06 4.71 -1.75
C ALA A 83 16.73 5.34 -0.52
N ASP A 84 15.99 6.11 0.29
CA ASP A 84 16.42 6.58 1.62
C ASP A 84 16.52 5.40 2.60
N HIS A 85 17.72 4.82 2.66
CA HIS A 85 18.00 3.60 3.42
C HIS A 85 18.31 3.91 4.89
N ASN A 86 18.87 5.09 5.16
CA ASN A 86 19.22 5.51 6.50
C ASN A 86 18.05 6.20 7.23
N HIS A 87 16.97 6.54 6.51
CA HIS A 87 15.76 7.17 7.01
C HIS A 87 16.00 8.55 7.66
N ASP A 88 16.91 9.34 7.08
CA ASP A 88 17.23 10.70 7.54
C ASP A 88 16.46 11.81 6.79
N ASP A 89 15.50 11.42 5.96
CA ASP A 89 14.69 12.29 5.09
C ASP A 89 15.53 13.11 4.08
N LYS A 90 16.79 12.71 3.86
CA LYS A 90 17.69 13.24 2.84
C LYS A 90 18.13 12.11 1.93
N MET A 91 18.92 12.48 0.92
CA MET A 91 19.46 11.53 -0.04
C MET A 91 20.96 11.73 -0.10
N SER A 92 21.72 10.76 0.40
CA SER A 92 23.15 10.65 0.15
C SER A 92 23.44 10.34 -1.32
N TYR A 93 24.68 10.53 -1.75
CA TYR A 93 25.08 10.26 -3.12
C TYR A 93 24.81 8.79 -3.51
N GLU A 94 25.13 7.86 -2.61
CA GLU A 94 24.91 6.43 -2.77
C GLU A 94 23.41 6.09 -2.91
N GLU A 95 22.56 6.76 -2.13
CA GLU A 95 21.10 6.59 -2.21
C GLU A 95 20.53 7.19 -3.50
N VAL A 96 21.08 8.30 -4.01
CA VAL A 96 20.72 8.84 -5.32
C VAL A 96 21.12 7.90 -6.45
N GLN A 97 22.32 7.31 -6.39
CA GLN A 97 22.73 6.30 -7.37
C GLN A 97 21.78 5.11 -7.35
N THR A 98 21.41 4.64 -6.15
CA THR A 98 20.44 3.55 -5.96
C THR A 98 19.07 3.90 -6.54
N LEU A 99 18.56 5.12 -6.29
CA LEU A 99 17.31 5.61 -6.85
C LEU A 99 17.32 5.58 -8.38
N LEU A 100 18.39 6.10 -9.00
CA LEU A 100 18.54 6.15 -10.45
C LEU A 100 18.53 4.75 -11.07
N GLN A 101 19.24 3.80 -10.45
CA GLN A 101 19.21 2.39 -10.85
C GLN A 101 17.81 1.78 -10.72
N MET A 102 17.07 2.08 -9.63
CA MET A 102 15.70 1.60 -9.43
C MET A 102 14.74 2.07 -10.53
N ILE A 103 14.95 3.26 -11.10
CA ILE A 103 14.15 3.80 -12.21
C ILE A 103 14.79 3.53 -13.58
N ASN A 104 15.74 2.59 -13.65
CA ASN A 104 16.41 2.13 -14.86
C ASN A 104 17.18 3.23 -15.62
N ILE A 105 17.75 4.18 -14.88
CA ILE A 105 18.72 5.15 -15.39
C ILE A 105 20.11 4.66 -15.01
N ASP A 106 20.89 4.30 -16.02
CA ASP A 106 22.31 4.02 -15.86
C ASP A 106 23.09 5.34 -15.87
N LEU A 107 23.69 5.67 -14.74
CA LEU A 107 24.51 6.87 -14.60
C LEU A 107 25.96 6.44 -14.44
N SER A 108 26.82 6.78 -15.41
CA SER A 108 28.26 6.56 -15.25
C SER A 108 28.77 7.28 -14.00
N ASP A 109 29.59 6.61 -13.18
CA ASP A 109 30.14 7.17 -11.94
C ASP A 109 30.82 8.53 -12.17
N GLN A 110 31.45 8.71 -13.33
CA GLN A 110 32.11 9.95 -13.69
C GLN A 110 31.13 11.10 -13.95
N TYR A 111 30.00 10.83 -14.62
CA TYR A 111 28.95 11.84 -14.82
C TYR A 111 28.19 12.13 -13.53
N ALA A 112 27.94 11.11 -12.70
CA ALA A 112 27.34 11.26 -11.38
C ALA A 112 28.17 12.18 -10.48
N ARG A 113 29.49 11.95 -10.38
CA ARG A 113 30.39 12.79 -9.59
C ARG A 113 30.37 14.27 -10.02
N ASN A 114 30.22 14.54 -11.31
CA ASN A 114 30.16 15.90 -11.83
C ASN A 114 28.81 16.59 -11.58
N LEU A 115 27.72 15.83 -11.45
CA LEU A 115 26.37 16.38 -11.25
C LEU A 115 26.09 16.81 -9.81
N PHE A 116 26.81 16.21 -8.85
CA PHE A 116 26.61 16.39 -7.41
C PHE A 116 27.79 17.10 -6.70
N GLN A 117 28.66 17.77 -7.47
CA GLN A 117 29.58 18.80 -6.96
C GLN A 117 28.83 20.13 -6.74
#